data_AF-A0A846C0V6-F1
#
_entry.id   AF-A0A846C0V6-F1
#
_cell.length_a   1.000
_cell.length_b   1.000
_cell.length_c   1.000
_cell.angle_alpha   90.00
_cell.angle_beta   90.00
_cell.angle_gamma   90.00
#
_symmetry.space_group_name_H-M   'P 1'
#
loop_
_entity.id
_entity.type
_entity.pdbx_description
1 polymer ?
#
loop_
_entity_poly.entity_id
_entity_poly.type
_entity_poly.pdbx_seq_one_letter_code
_entity_poly.pdbx_strand_id
1 'polypeptide(L)'
;HSYANYPYWRFPSSTLNWYLNNIKKCSSEQPIIATETGYPTLPGEVSEGTEAKYLPRLFAEYFSRGIEQTFNYEFLDIPHLEGIQAHFGLIKAEPISDDKYTSYVLTPKKSYHALKNLIDLLNDSQWDSQSETWSQPDFPPQTLNMEFLDKEASTHYLLLQKSDGNYYLLLWREIEAYNKNKGNFDNDFDKLKIKLGDGSASASQYSYDANFNYVENQLRVANNAINVKVTDDLTVIKIMPNLL
;
A
#
# COMPACT_ATOMS: atom_id res chain seq x y z
N HIS A 1 -15.84 14.78 3.73
CA HIS A 1 -16.42 14.64 2.38
C HIS A 1 -16.05 13.30 1.78
N SER A 2 -17.04 12.52 1.33
CA SER A 2 -16.88 11.17 0.76
C SER A 2 -16.87 11.18 -0.76
N TYR A 3 -16.09 10.30 -1.38
CA TYR A 3 -16.05 10.12 -2.83
C TYR A 3 -15.51 8.74 -3.25
N ALA A 4 -15.90 8.30 -4.44
CA ALA A 4 -15.27 7.17 -5.13
C ALA A 4 -14.12 7.67 -6.02
N ASN A 5 -13.00 6.96 -6.01
CA ASN A 5 -11.84 7.25 -6.86
C ASN A 5 -11.17 5.98 -7.35
N TYR A 6 -11.25 5.76 -8.65
CA TYR A 6 -10.63 4.62 -9.32
C TYR A 6 -9.54 5.11 -10.26
N PRO A 7 -8.27 4.74 -10.02
CA PRO A 7 -7.19 4.97 -10.99
C PRO A 7 -7.31 4.09 -12.24
N TYR A 8 -8.22 3.11 -12.21
CA TYR A 8 -8.44 2.10 -13.26
C TYR A 8 -7.16 1.32 -13.55
N TRP A 9 -6.54 1.47 -14.72
CA TRP A 9 -5.32 0.73 -15.08
C TRP A 9 -4.02 1.49 -14.77
N ARG A 10 -4.14 2.70 -14.22
CA ARG A 10 -3.01 3.61 -13.98
C ARG A 10 -2.45 3.48 -12.56
N PHE A 11 -1.23 3.97 -12.37
CA PHE A 11 -0.63 4.08 -11.04
C PHE A 11 -1.49 4.94 -10.07
N PRO A 12 -1.41 4.71 -8.74
CA PRO A 12 -2.38 5.21 -7.77
C PRO A 12 -2.65 6.71 -7.76
N SER A 13 -1.60 7.53 -7.83
CA SER A 13 -1.71 9.00 -7.76
C SER A 13 -2.13 9.66 -9.08
N SER A 14 -2.23 8.89 -10.17
CA SER A 14 -2.47 9.41 -11.53
C SER A 14 -3.74 10.26 -11.68
N THR A 15 -4.77 9.99 -10.90
CA THR A 15 -6.04 10.74 -10.87
C THR A 15 -6.23 11.54 -9.58
N LEU A 16 -5.47 11.22 -8.52
CA LEU A 16 -5.71 11.67 -7.16
C LEU A 16 -5.72 13.20 -7.03
N ASN A 17 -4.77 13.91 -7.66
CA ASN A 17 -4.73 15.37 -7.62
C ASN A 17 -5.98 16.02 -8.21
N TRP A 18 -6.51 15.46 -9.31
CA TRP A 18 -7.74 15.97 -9.91
C TRP A 18 -8.91 15.81 -8.95
N TYR A 19 -9.04 14.66 -8.28
CA TYR A 19 -10.09 14.41 -7.29
C TYR A 19 -9.97 15.36 -6.09
N LEU A 20 -8.78 15.46 -5.47
CA LEU A 20 -8.55 16.33 -4.32
C LEU A 20 -8.88 17.81 -4.64
N ASN A 21 -8.52 18.27 -5.84
CA ASN A 21 -8.83 19.63 -6.27
C ASN A 21 -10.34 19.88 -6.46
N ASN A 22 -11.12 18.87 -6.84
CA ASN A 22 -12.56 19.02 -6.97
C ASN A 22 -13.28 18.93 -5.61
N ILE A 23 -12.84 18.03 -4.74
CA ILE A 23 -13.38 17.89 -3.37
C ILE A 23 -13.21 19.20 -2.59
N LYS A 24 -12.02 19.81 -2.66
CA LYS A 24 -11.73 21.07 -1.98
C LYS A 24 -12.62 22.24 -2.42
N LYS A 25 -13.24 22.18 -3.61
CA LYS A 25 -14.23 23.18 -4.05
C LYS A 25 -15.58 23.03 -3.34
N CYS A 26 -15.90 21.82 -2.88
CA CYS A 26 -17.16 21.51 -2.21
C CYS A 26 -17.04 21.58 -0.68
N SER A 27 -15.88 21.21 -0.13
CA SER A 27 -15.59 21.32 1.30
C SER A 27 -14.08 21.36 1.54
N SER A 28 -13.58 22.42 2.18
CA SER A 28 -12.16 22.59 2.50
C SER A 28 -11.79 22.22 3.94
N GLU A 29 -12.77 22.09 4.83
CA GLU A 29 -12.54 21.92 6.28
C GLU A 29 -12.89 20.52 6.79
N GLN A 30 -13.61 19.73 6.01
CA GLN A 30 -13.97 18.37 6.41
C GLN A 30 -12.88 17.38 6.03
N PRO A 31 -12.64 16.35 6.86
CA PRO A 31 -11.79 15.24 6.48
C PRO A 31 -12.27 14.59 5.18
N ILE A 32 -11.33 14.08 4.40
CA ILE A 32 -11.62 13.42 3.11
C ILE A 32 -11.68 11.91 3.34
N ILE A 33 -12.74 11.28 2.84
CA ILE A 33 -12.96 9.83 2.90
C ILE A 33 -13.07 9.31 1.46
N ALA A 34 -12.20 8.39 1.07
CA ALA A 34 -12.34 7.63 -0.17
C ALA A 34 -13.22 6.39 0.12
N THR A 35 -14.52 6.50 -0.15
CA THR A 35 -15.49 5.44 0.18
C THR A 35 -15.39 4.23 -0.73
N GLU A 36 -14.78 4.40 -1.90
CA GLU A 36 -14.59 3.35 -2.90
C GLU A 36 -13.32 3.64 -3.70
N THR A 37 -12.46 2.63 -3.81
CA THR A 37 -11.26 2.66 -4.67
C THR A 37 -10.78 1.23 -4.87
N GLY A 38 -9.97 0.98 -5.89
CA GLY A 38 -9.47 -0.37 -6.16
C GLY A 38 -9.18 -0.57 -7.64
N TYR A 39 -8.91 -1.83 -7.98
CA TYR A 39 -8.38 -2.22 -9.28
C TYR A 39 -9.02 -3.54 -9.70
N PRO A 40 -9.76 -3.59 -10.83
CA PRO A 40 -10.38 -4.83 -11.26
C PRO A 40 -9.36 -5.73 -11.99
N THR A 41 -9.40 -7.03 -11.73
CA THR A 41 -8.48 -8.01 -12.31
C THR A 41 -9.18 -8.91 -13.34
N LEU A 42 -9.27 -8.46 -14.58
CA LEU A 42 -9.86 -9.21 -15.70
C LEU A 42 -9.11 -8.90 -17.01
N PRO A 43 -9.27 -9.71 -18.08
CA PRO A 43 -8.65 -9.41 -19.36
C PRO A 43 -8.95 -7.99 -19.85
N GLY A 44 -7.90 -7.24 -20.18
CA GLY A 44 -7.99 -5.84 -20.58
C GLY A 44 -7.83 -4.83 -19.44
N GLU A 45 -7.96 -5.26 -18.18
CA GLU A 45 -7.63 -4.48 -16.98
C GLU A 45 -6.34 -4.99 -16.33
N VAL A 46 -5.99 -4.51 -15.14
CA VAL A 46 -4.71 -4.86 -14.51
C VAL A 46 -4.64 -6.36 -14.19
N SER A 47 -3.42 -6.92 -14.19
CA SER A 47 -3.22 -8.28 -13.68
C SER A 47 -3.32 -8.32 -12.15
N GLU A 48 -3.57 -9.50 -11.56
CA GLU A 48 -3.48 -9.67 -10.09
C GLU A 48 -2.10 -9.28 -9.53
N GLY A 49 -1.03 -9.50 -10.31
CA GLY A 49 0.31 -9.06 -9.92
C GLY A 49 0.38 -7.54 -9.83
N THR A 50 -0.13 -6.82 -10.83
CA THR A 50 -0.18 -5.36 -10.83
C THR A 50 -1.09 -4.82 -9.73
N GLU A 51 -2.27 -5.41 -9.52
CA GLU A 51 -3.15 -5.05 -8.41
C GLU A 51 -2.41 -5.15 -7.08
N ALA A 52 -1.66 -6.23 -6.86
CA ALA A 52 -0.89 -6.44 -5.65
C ALA A 52 0.25 -5.42 -5.45
N LYS A 53 0.81 -4.87 -6.54
CA LYS A 53 1.73 -3.71 -6.46
C LYS A 53 0.99 -2.43 -6.14
N TYR A 54 -0.14 -2.21 -6.83
CA TYR A 54 -0.85 -0.93 -6.86
C TYR A 54 -1.61 -0.68 -5.55
N LEU A 55 -2.25 -1.68 -4.98
CA LEU A 55 -3.14 -1.50 -3.85
C LEU A 55 -2.42 -1.02 -2.57
N PRO A 56 -1.30 -1.62 -2.11
CA PRO A 56 -0.56 -1.10 -0.96
C PRO A 56 -0.08 0.34 -1.17
N ARG A 57 0.41 0.66 -2.38
CA ARG A 57 0.84 2.01 -2.75
C ARG A 57 -0.33 2.99 -2.74
N LEU A 58 -1.51 2.56 -3.16
CA LEU A 58 -2.72 3.39 -3.14
C LEU A 58 -3.09 3.83 -1.73
N PHE A 59 -3.08 2.90 -0.76
CA PHE A 59 -3.31 3.26 0.64
C PHE A 59 -2.23 4.20 1.17
N ALA A 60 -0.95 3.96 0.85
CA ALA A 60 0.15 4.84 1.25
C ALA A 60 0.04 6.25 0.64
N GLU A 61 -0.30 6.37 -0.65
CA GLU A 61 -0.57 7.64 -1.33
C GLU A 61 -1.70 8.40 -0.64
N TYR A 62 -2.84 7.74 -0.43
CA TYR A 62 -4.03 8.38 0.11
C TYR A 62 -3.77 8.88 1.53
N PHE A 63 -3.15 8.04 2.36
CA PHE A 63 -2.75 8.41 3.71
C PHE A 63 -1.76 9.59 3.70
N SER A 64 -0.74 9.56 2.84
CA SER A 64 0.25 10.65 2.74
C SER A 64 -0.35 12.00 2.30
N ARG A 65 -1.52 11.97 1.66
CA ARG A 65 -2.27 13.15 1.20
C ARG A 65 -3.33 13.63 2.19
N GLY A 66 -3.40 13.03 3.37
CA GLY A 66 -4.36 13.41 4.42
C GLY A 66 -5.78 12.91 4.17
N ILE A 67 -5.95 11.84 3.37
CA ILE A 67 -7.22 11.11 3.30
C ILE A 67 -7.33 10.29 4.58
N GLU A 68 -8.37 10.56 5.38
CA GLU A 68 -8.53 10.00 6.72
C GLU A 68 -8.91 8.51 6.67
N GLN A 69 -9.78 8.15 5.72
CA GLN A 69 -10.26 6.78 5.56
C GLN A 69 -10.34 6.42 4.08
N THR A 70 -9.92 5.19 3.78
CA THR A 70 -9.94 4.64 2.42
C THR A 70 -10.54 3.24 2.49
N PHE A 71 -11.52 2.97 1.64
CA PHE A 71 -12.22 1.69 1.58
C PHE A 71 -11.95 1.00 0.25
N ASN A 72 -11.35 -0.19 0.31
CA ASN A 72 -11.15 -1.01 -0.87
C ASN A 72 -12.50 -1.54 -1.37
N TYR A 73 -12.80 -1.26 -2.63
CA TYR A 73 -13.82 -1.93 -3.39
C TYR A 73 -13.14 -3.05 -4.18
N GLU A 74 -13.32 -4.32 -3.82
CA GLU A 74 -14.13 -4.83 -2.71
C GLU A 74 -13.48 -6.05 -2.04
N PHE A 75 -14.15 -6.69 -1.08
CA PHE A 75 -13.53 -7.83 -0.37
C PHE A 75 -13.55 -9.13 -1.18
N LEU A 76 -14.68 -9.46 -1.80
CA LEU A 76 -14.90 -10.70 -2.56
C LEU A 76 -15.31 -10.35 -3.99
N ASP A 77 -14.75 -11.04 -4.99
CA ASP A 77 -15.29 -11.00 -6.35
C ASP A 77 -16.77 -11.40 -6.31
N ILE A 78 -17.60 -10.78 -7.18
CA ILE A 78 -19.03 -11.06 -7.26
C ILE A 78 -19.31 -11.91 -8.50
N PRO A 79 -19.29 -13.25 -8.39
CA PRO A 79 -19.32 -14.19 -9.53
C PRO A 79 -20.63 -14.20 -10.32
N HIS A 80 -21.70 -13.63 -9.78
CA HIS A 80 -22.97 -13.54 -10.51
C HIS A 80 -23.12 -12.26 -11.34
N LEU A 81 -22.22 -11.28 -11.15
CA LEU A 81 -22.11 -10.08 -11.98
C LEU A 81 -21.24 -10.34 -13.21
N GLU A 82 -21.31 -9.43 -14.18
CA GLU A 82 -20.53 -9.46 -15.40
C GLU A 82 -19.64 -8.22 -15.50
N GLY A 83 -18.56 -8.32 -16.25
CA GLY A 83 -17.63 -7.22 -16.51
C GLY A 83 -16.81 -6.81 -15.29
N ILE A 84 -16.28 -5.59 -15.29
CA ILE A 84 -15.29 -5.15 -14.29
C ILE A 84 -15.81 -5.24 -12.85
N GLN A 85 -17.12 -5.08 -12.64
CA GLN A 85 -17.76 -5.09 -11.32
C GLN A 85 -17.67 -6.46 -10.64
N ALA A 86 -17.46 -7.54 -11.39
CA ALA A 86 -17.32 -8.89 -10.83
C ALA A 86 -15.91 -9.19 -10.30
N HIS A 87 -14.93 -8.30 -10.50
CA HIS A 87 -13.51 -8.64 -10.44
C HIS A 87 -12.65 -7.70 -9.58
N PHE A 88 -13.25 -6.96 -8.65
CA PHE A 88 -12.58 -6.03 -7.74
C PHE A 88 -12.16 -6.64 -6.40
N GLY A 89 -12.56 -7.89 -6.12
CA GLY A 89 -12.35 -8.51 -4.83
C GLY A 89 -10.88 -8.79 -4.52
N LEU A 90 -10.50 -8.71 -3.24
CA LEU A 90 -9.24 -9.28 -2.75
C LEU A 90 -9.26 -10.82 -2.76
N ILE A 91 -10.44 -11.41 -2.73
CA ILE A 91 -10.65 -12.85 -2.76
C ILE A 91 -11.46 -13.18 -4.01
N LYS A 92 -10.92 -14.07 -4.84
CA LYS A 92 -11.63 -14.64 -5.98
C LYS A 92 -12.68 -15.62 -5.46
N ALA A 93 -13.91 -15.51 -5.97
CA ALA A 93 -14.98 -16.47 -5.74
C ALA A 93 -15.34 -17.14 -7.07
N GLU A 94 -15.11 -18.45 -7.17
CA GLU A 94 -15.43 -19.23 -8.37
C GLU A 94 -16.56 -20.22 -8.07
N PRO A 95 -17.65 -20.26 -8.86
CA PRO A 95 -18.77 -21.15 -8.57
C PRO A 95 -18.36 -22.62 -8.71
N ILE A 96 -18.82 -23.46 -7.78
CA ILE A 96 -18.51 -24.92 -7.77
C ILE A 96 -19.34 -25.67 -8.84
N SER A 97 -20.46 -25.09 -9.27
CA SER A 97 -21.35 -25.66 -10.27
C SER A 97 -21.91 -24.55 -11.17
N ASP A 98 -22.67 -24.92 -12.20
CA ASP A 98 -23.37 -23.96 -13.06
C ASP A 98 -24.36 -23.06 -12.28
N ASP A 99 -24.74 -23.45 -11.05
CA ASP A 99 -25.46 -22.59 -10.13
C ASP A 99 -24.53 -21.57 -9.47
N LYS A 100 -24.49 -20.38 -10.09
CA LYS A 100 -23.70 -19.22 -9.66
C LYS A 100 -24.20 -18.54 -8.39
N TYR A 101 -25.13 -19.13 -7.64
CA TYR A 101 -25.70 -18.51 -6.43
C TYR A 101 -25.47 -19.31 -5.14
N THR A 102 -25.08 -20.58 -5.21
CA THR A 102 -25.18 -21.48 -4.06
C THR A 102 -23.86 -21.92 -3.43
N SER A 103 -22.75 -22.00 -4.17
CA SER A 103 -21.47 -22.45 -3.61
C SER A 103 -20.27 -21.98 -4.42
N TYR A 104 -19.20 -21.57 -3.72
CA TYR A 104 -17.98 -21.02 -4.33
C TYR A 104 -16.70 -21.59 -3.72
N VAL A 105 -15.67 -21.74 -4.56
CA VAL A 105 -14.27 -21.85 -4.14
C VAL A 105 -13.73 -20.44 -3.90
N LEU A 106 -13.24 -20.18 -2.69
CA LEU A 106 -12.63 -18.91 -2.33
C LEU A 106 -11.12 -19.01 -2.39
N THR A 107 -10.50 -18.17 -3.21
CA THR A 107 -9.03 -18.13 -3.37
C THR A 107 -8.53 -16.70 -3.16
N PRO A 108 -7.67 -16.44 -2.16
CA PRO A 108 -7.05 -15.13 -2.01
C PRO A 108 -6.26 -14.74 -3.26
N LYS A 109 -6.46 -13.50 -3.74
CA LYS A 109 -5.62 -12.93 -4.80
C LYS A 109 -4.28 -12.46 -4.24
N LYS A 110 -3.33 -12.17 -5.12
CA LYS A 110 -2.02 -11.63 -4.71
C LYS A 110 -2.14 -10.34 -3.89
N SER A 111 -3.12 -9.50 -4.20
CA SER A 111 -3.41 -8.23 -3.50
C SER A 111 -3.86 -8.44 -2.05
N TYR A 112 -4.57 -9.53 -1.76
CA TYR A 112 -4.89 -9.95 -0.39
C TYR A 112 -3.62 -10.16 0.43
N HIS A 113 -2.66 -10.92 -0.09
CA HIS A 113 -1.40 -11.19 0.59
C HIS A 113 -0.58 -9.91 0.78
N ALA A 114 -0.47 -9.09 -0.26
CA ALA A 114 0.26 -7.82 -0.20
C ALA A 114 -0.29 -6.91 0.92
N LEU A 115 -1.61 -6.69 0.94
CA LEU A 115 -2.25 -5.81 1.91
C LEU A 115 -2.24 -6.41 3.33
N LYS A 116 -2.52 -7.71 3.47
CA LYS A 116 -2.45 -8.40 4.77
C LYS A 116 -1.07 -8.25 5.39
N ASN A 117 -0.01 -8.51 4.63
CA ASN A 117 1.36 -8.43 5.15
C ASN A 117 1.77 -6.99 5.48
N LEU A 118 1.30 -5.99 4.73
CA LEU A 118 1.49 -4.58 5.07
C LEU A 118 0.81 -4.22 6.39
N ILE A 119 -0.46 -4.62 6.56
CA ILE A 119 -1.22 -4.41 7.79
C ILE A 119 -0.50 -5.10 8.96
N ASP A 120 -0.11 -6.36 8.83
CA ASP A 120 0.56 -7.11 9.89
C ASP A 120 1.89 -6.45 10.32
N LEU A 121 2.66 -5.94 9.35
CA LEU A 121 3.94 -5.27 9.63
C LEU A 121 3.74 -3.93 10.35
N LEU A 122 2.76 -3.13 9.92
CA LEU A 122 2.53 -1.77 10.40
C LEU A 122 1.56 -1.67 11.59
N ASN A 123 0.82 -2.73 11.89
CA ASN A 123 -0.21 -2.71 12.92
C ASN A 123 0.38 -2.33 14.29
N ASP A 124 -0.17 -1.28 14.89
CA ASP A 124 0.15 -0.82 16.24
C ASP A 124 -1.08 -0.89 17.16
N SER A 125 -2.27 -1.18 16.60
CA SER A 125 -3.52 -1.32 17.33
C SER A 125 -3.75 -2.77 17.76
N GLN A 126 -4.52 -2.98 18.83
CA GLN A 126 -4.91 -4.31 19.29
C GLN A 126 -6.43 -4.44 19.27
N TRP A 127 -6.94 -5.53 18.67
CA TRP A 127 -8.37 -5.84 18.70
C TRP A 127 -8.74 -6.50 20.02
N ASP A 128 -9.68 -5.93 20.75
CA ASP A 128 -10.31 -6.55 21.91
C ASP A 128 -11.60 -7.25 21.47
N SER A 129 -11.55 -8.59 21.44
CA SER A 129 -12.69 -9.44 21.07
C SER A 129 -13.86 -9.39 22.05
N GLN A 130 -13.65 -8.98 23.31
CA GLN A 130 -14.74 -8.93 24.29
C GLN A 130 -15.56 -7.65 24.14
N SER A 131 -14.89 -6.53 23.87
CA SER A 131 -15.55 -5.24 23.66
C SER A 131 -15.88 -4.95 22.19
N GLU A 132 -15.37 -5.77 21.26
CA GLU A 132 -15.44 -5.54 19.81
C GLU A 132 -14.88 -4.16 19.41
N THR A 133 -13.78 -3.75 20.04
CA THR A 133 -13.14 -2.46 19.77
C THR A 133 -11.64 -2.59 19.48
N TRP A 134 -11.11 -1.63 18.73
CA TRP A 134 -9.67 -1.44 18.57
C TRP A 134 -9.14 -0.54 19.68
N SER A 135 -8.14 -1.03 20.41
CA SER A 135 -7.32 -0.22 21.31
C SER A 135 -6.11 0.32 20.55
N GLN A 136 -5.94 1.63 20.56
CA GLN A 136 -4.82 2.32 19.94
C GLN A 136 -3.87 2.84 21.03
N PRO A 137 -2.54 2.67 20.88
CA PRO A 137 -1.59 3.27 21.81
C PRO A 137 -1.71 4.80 21.79
N ASP A 138 -1.79 5.42 22.97
CA ASP A 138 -1.71 6.87 23.09
C ASP A 138 -0.25 7.30 23.10
N PHE A 139 0.28 7.62 21.92
CA PHE A 139 1.61 8.20 21.78
C PHE A 139 1.65 9.20 20.61
N PRO A 140 2.32 10.36 20.77
CA PRO A 140 2.59 11.25 19.66
C PRO A 140 3.82 10.75 18.87
N PRO A 141 3.69 10.47 17.56
CA PRO A 141 4.84 10.13 16.73
C PRO A 141 5.87 11.27 16.68
N GLN A 142 7.14 10.89 16.67
CA GLN A 142 8.29 11.78 16.55
C GLN A 142 8.82 11.80 15.11
N THR A 143 9.63 12.80 14.80
CA THR A 143 10.32 12.88 13.52
C THR A 143 11.63 12.09 13.57
N LEU A 144 11.96 11.41 12.47
CA LEU A 144 13.29 10.86 12.25
C LEU A 144 14.09 11.83 11.39
N ASN A 145 15.28 12.23 11.84
CA ASN A 145 16.18 13.01 11.00
C ASN A 145 16.74 12.09 9.91
N MET A 146 16.45 12.41 8.65
CA MET A 146 16.89 11.64 7.49
C MET A 146 17.04 12.55 6.27
N GLU A 147 18.00 12.21 5.42
CA GLU A 147 18.29 12.91 4.19
C GLU A 147 18.40 11.88 3.06
N PHE A 148 17.68 12.11 1.97
CA PHE A 148 17.82 11.34 0.75
C PHE A 148 18.88 11.97 -0.15
N LEU A 149 19.92 11.22 -0.51
CA LEU A 149 21.07 11.76 -1.23
C LEU A 149 20.90 11.72 -2.76
N ASP A 150 20.11 10.79 -3.26
CA ASP A 150 19.95 10.44 -4.68
C ASP A 150 18.51 10.00 -4.99
N LYS A 151 17.52 10.66 -4.38
CA LYS A 151 16.09 10.34 -4.57
C LYS A 151 15.59 10.80 -5.94
N GLU A 152 15.16 9.85 -6.74
CA GLU A 152 14.44 10.10 -7.99
C GLU A 152 13.11 10.84 -7.78
N ALA A 153 12.68 11.59 -8.79
CA ALA A 153 11.43 12.34 -8.75
C ALA A 153 10.21 11.43 -8.56
N SER A 154 10.23 10.24 -9.17
CA SER A 154 9.18 9.21 -9.07
C SER A 154 9.18 8.47 -7.73
N THR A 155 10.25 8.56 -6.93
CA THR A 155 10.28 7.90 -5.62
C THR A 155 9.38 8.65 -4.66
N HIS A 156 8.38 7.98 -4.11
CA HIS A 156 7.53 8.51 -3.06
C HIS A 156 7.86 7.83 -1.73
N TYR A 157 7.50 8.50 -0.63
CA TYR A 157 7.77 7.98 0.71
C TYR A 157 6.71 8.39 1.72
N LEU A 158 6.56 7.58 2.76
CA LEU A 158 5.75 7.86 3.94
C LEU A 158 6.50 7.35 5.17
N LEU A 159 6.80 8.25 6.10
CA LEU A 159 7.45 7.90 7.37
C LEU A 159 6.38 7.71 8.45
N LEU A 160 6.38 6.54 9.07
CA LEU A 160 5.55 6.20 10.23
C LEU A 160 6.46 5.88 11.43
N GLN A 161 5.92 6.05 12.63
CA GLN A 161 6.51 5.53 13.86
C GLN A 161 5.46 4.67 14.55
N LYS A 162 5.89 3.60 15.21
CA LYS A 162 5.05 2.81 16.12
C LYS A 162 5.34 3.19 17.57
N SER A 163 4.43 2.83 18.46
CA SER A 163 4.49 3.06 19.91
C SER A 163 5.70 2.43 20.59
N ASP A 164 6.31 1.42 19.95
CA ASP A 164 7.55 0.77 20.39
C ASP A 164 8.83 1.59 20.09
N GLY A 165 8.69 2.78 19.48
CA GLY A 165 9.78 3.68 19.14
C GLY A 165 10.43 3.40 17.78
N ASN A 166 10.06 2.32 17.09
CA ASN A 166 10.59 1.98 15.78
C ASN A 166 9.94 2.82 14.67
N TYR A 167 10.74 3.15 13.67
CA TYR A 167 10.29 3.86 12.48
C TYR A 167 10.09 2.90 11.31
N TYR A 168 9.08 3.18 10.50
CA TYR A 168 8.74 2.43 9.29
C TYR A 168 8.65 3.43 8.14
N LEU A 169 9.66 3.42 7.28
CA LEU A 169 9.72 4.24 6.09
C LEU A 169 9.22 3.42 4.90
N LEU A 170 8.02 3.74 4.43
CA LEU A 170 7.45 3.18 3.22
C LEU A 170 8.06 3.90 2.02
N LEU A 171 8.49 3.16 1.00
CA LEU A 171 9.12 3.66 -0.23
C LEU A 171 8.54 2.92 -1.42
N TRP A 172 8.21 3.66 -2.49
CA TRP A 172 7.78 3.08 -3.76
C TRP A 172 8.11 4.02 -4.92
N ARG A 173 8.22 3.45 -6.12
CA ARG A 173 8.27 4.21 -7.36
C ARG A 173 6.84 4.42 -7.86
N GLU A 174 6.43 5.68 -7.94
CA GLU A 174 5.11 6.06 -8.41
C GLU A 174 5.07 6.14 -9.94
N ILE A 175 5.17 4.96 -10.55
CA ILE A 175 5.21 4.73 -11.99
C ILE A 175 4.21 3.65 -12.40
N GLU A 176 3.90 3.60 -13.70
CA GLU A 176 3.08 2.53 -14.28
C GLU A 176 3.79 1.18 -14.16
N ALA A 177 3.07 0.16 -13.71
CA ALA A 177 3.43 -1.25 -13.77
C ALA A 177 2.55 -2.04 -14.77
N TYR A 178 1.62 -1.37 -15.45
CA TYR A 178 0.73 -1.99 -16.43
C TYR A 178 0.33 -1.01 -17.55
N ASN A 179 0.08 -1.56 -18.73
CA ASN A 179 -0.49 -0.85 -19.85
C ASN A 179 -1.46 -1.75 -20.62
N LYS A 180 -2.66 -1.23 -20.93
CA LYS A 180 -3.72 -1.99 -21.63
C LYS A 180 -3.28 -2.65 -22.94
N ASN A 181 -2.32 -2.05 -23.66
CA ASN A 181 -1.85 -2.57 -24.95
C ASN A 181 -0.59 -3.45 -24.83
N LYS A 182 0.14 -3.39 -23.70
CA LYS A 182 1.43 -4.08 -23.53
C LYS A 182 1.44 -5.10 -22.39
N GLY A 183 0.42 -5.10 -21.52
CA GLY A 183 0.38 -5.89 -20.30
C GLY A 183 1.25 -5.30 -19.19
N ASN A 184 1.76 -6.17 -18.33
CA ASN A 184 2.59 -5.80 -17.18
C ASN A 184 3.96 -5.27 -17.63
N PHE A 185 4.48 -4.28 -16.92
CA PHE A 185 5.87 -3.85 -17.06
C PHE A 185 6.77 -4.57 -16.06
N ASP A 186 7.96 -4.92 -16.51
CA ASP A 186 9.06 -5.40 -15.67
C ASP A 186 9.97 -4.20 -15.35
N ASN A 187 9.54 -3.42 -14.35
CA ASN A 187 10.27 -2.23 -13.93
C ASN A 187 11.46 -2.62 -13.05
N ASP A 188 12.64 -2.09 -13.36
CA ASP A 188 13.81 -2.23 -12.49
C ASP A 188 13.66 -1.41 -11.20
N PHE A 189 14.58 -1.59 -10.25
CA PHE A 189 14.63 -0.82 -9.02
C PHE A 189 15.55 0.41 -9.13
N ASP A 190 15.18 1.47 -8.43
CA ASP A 190 16.07 2.60 -8.17
C ASP A 190 16.94 2.27 -6.94
N LYS A 191 18.21 2.65 -6.99
CA LYS A 191 19.09 2.62 -5.82
C LYS A 191 18.94 3.95 -5.10
N LEU A 192 18.65 3.89 -3.80
CA LEU A 192 18.49 5.06 -2.97
C LEU A 192 19.40 4.94 -1.75
N LYS A 193 20.21 5.97 -1.52
CA LYS A 193 21.02 6.14 -0.34
C LYS A 193 20.34 7.11 0.62
N ILE A 194 20.07 6.62 1.83
CA ILE A 194 19.41 7.39 2.89
C ILE A 194 20.44 7.59 3.98
N LYS A 195 20.76 8.85 4.27
CA LYS A 195 21.51 9.22 5.45
C LYS A 195 20.53 9.34 6.61
N LEU A 196 20.81 8.60 7.68
CA LEU A 196 20.10 8.61 8.94
C LEU A 196 20.79 9.58 9.89
N GLY A 197 20.02 10.21 10.78
CA GLY A 197 20.57 11.01 11.87
C GLY A 197 21.43 10.18 12.83
N ASP A 198 22.20 10.87 13.66
CA ASP A 198 22.99 10.23 14.71
C ASP A 198 22.06 9.44 15.65
N GLY A 199 22.41 8.18 15.92
CA GLY A 199 21.62 7.31 16.81
C GLY A 199 20.74 6.26 16.14
N SER A 200 20.97 5.86 14.89
CA SER A 200 20.32 4.66 14.32
C SER A 200 21.13 3.39 14.59
N ALA A 201 20.50 2.36 15.18
CA ALA A 201 21.15 1.11 15.56
C ALA A 201 21.26 0.12 14.40
N SER A 202 20.14 -0.06 13.70
CA SER A 202 19.96 -1.09 12.67
C SER A 202 18.77 -0.77 11.79
N ALA A 203 18.76 -1.35 10.60
CA ALA A 203 17.66 -1.21 9.66
C ALA A 203 17.42 -2.51 8.89
N SER A 204 16.17 -2.79 8.56
CA SER A 204 15.75 -3.92 7.74
C SER A 204 14.88 -3.43 6.59
N GLN A 205 15.06 -4.02 5.40
CA GLN A 205 14.18 -3.83 4.25
C GLN A 205 13.24 -5.02 4.12
N TYR A 206 11.93 -4.75 4.15
CA TYR A 206 10.87 -5.70 3.81
C TYR A 206 10.43 -5.44 2.38
N SER A 207 10.60 -6.44 1.52
CA SER A 207 10.15 -6.42 0.13
C SER A 207 9.31 -7.66 -0.17
N TYR A 208 8.39 -7.55 -1.12
CA TYR A 208 7.55 -8.67 -1.52
C TYR A 208 8.33 -9.72 -2.32
N ASP A 209 8.04 -11.00 -2.07
CA ASP A 209 8.42 -12.11 -2.95
C ASP A 209 7.42 -12.28 -4.11
N ALA A 210 7.60 -13.32 -4.94
CA ALA A 210 6.74 -13.60 -6.09
C ALA A 210 5.26 -13.90 -5.73
N ASN A 211 5.00 -14.25 -4.47
CA ASN A 211 3.67 -14.52 -3.91
C ASN A 211 3.15 -13.35 -3.07
N PHE A 212 3.84 -12.21 -3.07
CA PHE A 212 3.51 -11.03 -2.27
C PHE A 212 3.54 -11.29 -0.76
N ASN A 213 4.44 -12.16 -0.31
CA ASN A 213 4.84 -12.27 1.08
C ASN A 213 6.06 -11.40 1.37
N TYR A 214 6.14 -10.82 2.57
CA TYR A 214 7.33 -10.06 2.94
C TYR A 214 8.54 -10.96 3.19
N VAL A 215 9.66 -10.55 2.62
CA VAL A 215 10.99 -11.07 2.92
C VAL A 215 11.78 -9.95 3.58
N GLU A 216 12.20 -10.19 4.82
CA GLU A 216 13.06 -9.28 5.55
C GLU A 216 14.53 -9.46 5.14
N ASN A 217 15.19 -8.36 4.82
CA ASN A 217 16.61 -8.32 4.55
C ASN A 217 17.27 -7.28 5.46
N GLN A 218 18.21 -7.72 6.29
CA GLN A 218 18.99 -6.82 7.13
C GLN A 218 19.84 -5.89 6.26
N LEU A 219 19.74 -4.59 6.50
CA LEU A 219 20.52 -3.58 5.80
C LEU A 219 21.80 -3.28 6.56
N ARG A 220 22.90 -3.13 5.82
CA ARG A 220 24.14 -2.62 6.38
C ARG A 220 24.03 -1.12 6.62
N VAL A 221 24.07 -0.70 7.88
CA VAL A 221 24.26 0.70 8.27
C VAL A 221 25.75 1.02 8.28
N ALA A 222 26.19 1.97 7.46
CA ALA A 222 27.58 2.40 7.41
C ALA A 222 27.64 3.93 7.30
N ASN A 223 28.41 4.58 8.18
CA ASN A 223 28.51 6.04 8.28
C ASN A 223 27.13 6.71 8.38
N ASN A 224 26.27 6.16 9.26
CA ASN A 224 24.88 6.57 9.43
C ASN A 224 24.11 6.63 8.11
N ALA A 225 24.37 5.72 7.18
CA ALA A 225 23.63 5.62 5.93
C ALA A 225 23.30 4.19 5.57
N ILE A 226 22.18 4.02 4.87
CA ILE A 226 21.72 2.76 4.30
C ILE A 226 21.55 2.91 2.80
N ASN A 227 21.75 1.80 2.07
CA ASN A 227 21.41 1.72 0.65
C ASN A 227 20.21 0.80 0.52
N VAL A 228 19.16 1.29 -0.12
CA VAL A 228 17.90 0.56 -0.31
C VAL A 228 17.60 0.43 -1.79
N LYS A 229 16.84 -0.61 -2.13
CA LYS A 229 16.27 -0.78 -3.46
C LYS A 229 14.81 -0.37 -3.41
N VAL A 230 14.43 0.60 -4.24
CA VAL A 230 13.04 1.05 -4.35
C VAL A 230 12.49 0.50 -5.66
N THR A 231 11.47 -0.35 -5.60
CA THR A 231 10.80 -0.93 -6.76
C THR A 231 9.49 -0.21 -7.07
N ASP A 232 8.79 -0.65 -8.10
CA ASP A 232 7.39 -0.30 -8.33
C ASP A 232 6.41 -1.06 -7.40
N ASP A 233 6.92 -1.85 -6.45
CA ASP A 233 6.18 -2.35 -5.31
C ASP A 233 6.38 -1.43 -4.10
N LEU A 234 5.48 -1.51 -3.12
CA LEU A 234 5.71 -0.87 -1.83
C LEU A 234 6.75 -1.66 -1.03
N THR A 235 7.84 -1.01 -0.67
CA THR A 235 8.90 -1.52 0.21
C THR A 235 8.83 -0.81 1.55
N VAL A 236 9.11 -1.52 2.65
CA VAL A 236 9.14 -0.94 4.00
C VAL A 236 10.52 -1.05 4.60
N ILE A 237 11.08 0.06 5.08
CA ILE A 237 12.33 0.07 5.83
C ILE A 237 11.99 0.24 7.30
N LYS A 238 12.23 -0.79 8.11
CA LYS A 238 12.17 -0.68 9.57
C LYS A 238 13.50 -0.14 10.06
N ILE A 239 13.46 0.94 10.83
CA ILE A 239 14.64 1.58 11.42
C ILE A 239 14.47 1.54 12.93
N MET A 240 15.45 0.94 13.60
CA MET A 240 15.49 0.82 15.06
C MET A 240 16.52 1.82 15.59
N PRO A 241 16.09 2.89 16.28
CA PRO A 241 17.00 3.82 16.92
C PRO A 241 17.81 3.14 18.03
N ASN A 242 19.05 3.56 18.23
CA ASN A 242 19.76 3.35 19.48
C ASN A 242 19.09 4.25 20.51
N LEU A 243 18.31 3.67 21.41
CA LEU A 243 17.85 4.37 22.60
C LEU A 243 19.11 4.66 23.44
N LEU A 244 19.41 5.95 23.64
CA LEU A 244 20.44 6.42 24.59
C LEU A 244 19.96 6.21 26.03
#